data_AF-A0A971KPT1-F1
#
_entry.id   AF-A0A971KPT1-F1
#
_cell.length_a   1.000
_cell.length_b   1.000
_cell.length_c   1.000
_cell.angle_alpha   90.00
_cell.angle_beta   90.00
_cell.angle_gamma   90.00
#
_symmetry.space_group_name_H-M   'P 1'
#
loop_
_entity.id
_entity.type
_entity.pdbx_description
1 polymer ?
#
loop_
_entity_poly.entity_id
_entity_poly.type
_entity_poly.pdbx_seq_one_letter_code
_entity_poly.pdbx_strand_id
1 'polypeptide(L)'
;MPNRSSDLFASSQEGDRIAVLYDYIEGREPEVDSDIEAIGKQTGQLHNLMQEYRGSPIAHAKPFFIDRYIDLLNRKGFDKTKIRMLSEYGDALWKTAANLPRGFCHGDYHAGNMLRTADGRYVLFDFDAAADAFPVFDVMLICDSTDYFRFDVSGYEKTQRMVERFCTGYTQQRQISDAELLAIYDLIAINHYQLQATIIECLGLDSVGHAFLDQQFHWLMRWREVCVQRGR
;
A
#
# COMPACT_ATOMS: atom_id res chain seq x y z
N MET A 1 -24.83 -16.95 -7.87
CA MET A 1 -24.24 -18.30 -7.98
C MET A 1 -22.89 -18.27 -7.27
N PRO A 2 -22.40 -19.36 -6.66
CA PRO A 2 -21.10 -19.33 -6.02
C PRO A 2 -20.01 -19.26 -7.10
N ASN A 3 -19.18 -18.21 -7.05
CA ASN A 3 -17.97 -18.07 -7.87
C ASN A 3 -17.11 -19.33 -7.68
N ARG A 4 -16.92 -20.10 -8.75
CA ARG A 4 -15.94 -21.19 -8.76
C ARG A 4 -14.64 -20.63 -9.32
N SER A 5 -13.72 -20.23 -8.45
CA SER A 5 -12.31 -20.25 -8.85
C SER A 5 -11.92 -21.70 -9.11
N SER A 6 -11.27 -21.96 -10.23
CA SER A 6 -10.68 -23.27 -10.52
C SER A 6 -9.17 -23.14 -10.52
N ASP A 7 -8.52 -23.87 -9.62
CA ASP A 7 -7.07 -23.96 -9.58
C ASP A 7 -6.61 -25.02 -10.58
N LEU A 8 -5.70 -24.63 -11.47
CA LEU A 8 -5.07 -25.51 -12.45
C LEU A 8 -3.59 -25.65 -12.07
N PHE A 9 -3.20 -26.87 -11.73
CA PHE A 9 -1.80 -27.23 -11.52
C PHE A 9 -1.25 -27.83 -12.81
N ALA A 10 -0.18 -27.25 -13.35
CA ALA A 10 0.48 -27.75 -14.54
C ALA A 10 1.98 -27.93 -14.26
N SER A 11 2.46 -29.18 -14.31
CA SER A 11 3.90 -29.47 -14.24
C SER A 11 4.48 -29.45 -15.65
N SER A 12 5.59 -28.73 -15.83
CA SER A 12 6.33 -28.63 -17.10
C SER A 12 7.79 -29.03 -16.91
N GLN A 13 8.54 -29.22 -18.00
CA GLN A 13 9.99 -29.46 -17.92
C GLN A 13 10.77 -28.28 -17.30
N GLU A 14 10.16 -27.09 -17.22
CA GLU A 14 10.72 -25.88 -16.60
C GLU A 14 10.34 -25.72 -15.12
N GLY A 15 9.67 -26.70 -14.53
CA GLY A 15 9.18 -26.69 -13.15
C GLY A 15 7.66 -26.62 -13.04
N ASP A 16 7.18 -26.68 -11.79
CA ASP A 16 5.76 -26.59 -11.46
C ASP A 16 5.25 -25.16 -11.67
N ARG A 17 4.09 -25.05 -12.33
CA ARG A 17 3.36 -23.80 -12.53
C ARG A 17 1.98 -23.91 -11.91
N ILE A 18 1.58 -22.85 -11.22
CA ILE A 18 0.23 -22.69 -10.68
C ILE A 18 -0.47 -21.65 -11.53
N ALA A 19 -1.66 -21.99 -12.01
CA ALA A 19 -2.54 -21.06 -12.71
C ALA A 19 -3.89 -21.00 -11.98
N VAL A 20 -4.38 -19.78 -11.78
CA VAL A 20 -5.70 -19.52 -11.20
C VAL A 20 -6.53 -18.81 -12.26
N LEU A 21 -7.74 -19.30 -12.51
CA LEU A 21 -8.68 -18.68 -13.45
C LEU A 21 -9.79 -17.98 -12.67
N TYR A 22 -10.05 -16.73 -13.05
CA TYR A 22 -11.13 -15.90 -12.52
C TYR A 22 -12.16 -15.63 -13.61
N ASP A 23 -13.38 -15.32 -13.17
CA ASP A 23 -14.42 -14.85 -14.08
C ASP A 23 -14.02 -13.52 -14.71
N TYR A 24 -14.31 -13.36 -16.00
CA TYR A 24 -14.20 -12.07 -16.66
C TYR A 24 -15.30 -11.14 -16.15
N ILE A 25 -14.91 -9.92 -15.77
CA ILE A 25 -15.82 -8.90 -15.28
C ILE A 25 -15.80 -7.73 -16.26
N GLU A 26 -16.96 -7.39 -16.80
CA GLU A 26 -17.09 -6.22 -17.66
C GLU A 26 -17.18 -4.94 -16.83
N GLY A 27 -16.28 -4.00 -17.11
CA GLY A 27 -16.17 -2.73 -16.40
C GLY A 27 -15.04 -1.89 -16.95
N ARG A 28 -14.84 -0.72 -16.34
CA ARG A 28 -13.73 0.19 -16.64
C ARG A 28 -12.93 0.49 -15.38
N GLU A 29 -11.67 0.87 -15.53
CA GLU A 29 -10.92 1.44 -14.41
C GLU A 29 -11.67 2.69 -13.86
N PRO A 30 -11.84 2.80 -12.53
CA PRO A 30 -12.51 3.94 -11.93
C PRO A 30 -11.64 5.20 -12.01
N GLU A 31 -12.31 6.35 -12.14
CA GLU A 31 -11.62 7.65 -12.10
C GLU A 31 -11.51 8.09 -10.65
N VAL A 32 -10.40 7.73 -9.99
CA VAL A 32 -10.22 7.84 -8.53
C VAL A 32 -10.71 9.16 -7.98
N ASP A 33 -10.29 10.29 -8.55
CA ASP A 33 -10.72 11.61 -8.06
C ASP A 33 -12.24 11.73 -8.02
N SER A 34 -12.94 11.45 -9.12
CA SER A 34 -14.40 11.57 -9.17
C SER A 34 -15.15 10.51 -8.36
N ASP A 35 -14.56 9.32 -8.22
CA ASP A 35 -15.20 8.13 -7.66
C ASP A 35 -14.82 7.89 -6.18
N ILE A 36 -13.92 8.70 -5.59
CA ILE A 36 -13.26 8.44 -4.30
C ILE A 36 -14.23 8.21 -3.12
N GLU A 37 -15.35 8.92 -3.07
CA GLU A 37 -16.35 8.74 -2.01
C GLU A 37 -17.03 7.37 -2.12
N ALA A 38 -17.40 6.96 -3.34
CA ALA A 38 -18.02 5.68 -3.58
C ALA A 38 -17.03 4.52 -3.36
N ILE A 39 -15.77 4.71 -3.76
CA ILE A 39 -14.66 3.79 -3.44
C ILE A 39 -14.49 3.68 -1.92
N GLY A 40 -14.53 4.80 -1.19
CA GLY A 40 -14.47 4.82 0.27
C GLY A 40 -15.56 3.96 0.90
N LYS A 41 -16.80 4.10 0.44
CA LYS A 41 -17.92 3.27 0.91
C LYS A 41 -17.68 1.78 0.64
N GLN A 42 -17.27 1.41 -0.57
CA GLN A 42 -16.99 0.00 -0.90
C GLN A 42 -15.83 -0.56 -0.07
N THR A 43 -14.79 0.22 0.16
CA THR A 43 -13.64 -0.17 0.99
C THR A 43 -14.06 -0.44 2.43
N GLY A 44 -14.90 0.44 3.00
CA GLY A 44 -15.45 0.24 4.34
C GLY A 44 -16.30 -1.03 4.45
N GLN A 45 -17.07 -1.37 3.40
CA GLN A 45 -17.83 -2.63 3.34
C GLN A 45 -16.89 -3.85 3.32
N LEU A 46 -15.85 -3.82 2.48
CA LEU A 46 -14.85 -4.89 2.42
C LEU A 46 -14.17 -5.09 3.78
N HIS A 47 -13.67 -4.01 4.38
CA HIS A 47 -12.98 -4.07 5.66
C HIS A 47 -13.87 -4.55 6.81
N ASN A 48 -15.18 -4.30 6.78
CA ASN A 48 -16.11 -4.85 7.75
C ASN A 48 -16.39 -6.34 7.49
N LEU A 49 -16.66 -6.70 6.24
CA LEU A 49 -16.90 -8.09 5.85
C LEU A 49 -15.73 -8.99 6.26
N MET A 50 -14.51 -8.50 6.07
CA MET A 50 -13.30 -9.26 6.40
C MET A 50 -13.02 -9.39 7.91
N GLN A 51 -13.77 -8.73 8.79
CA GLN A 51 -13.69 -8.99 10.24
C GLN A 51 -14.22 -10.39 10.59
N GLU A 52 -15.14 -10.92 9.80
CA GLU A 52 -15.72 -12.25 10.00
C GLU A 52 -14.94 -13.36 9.27
N TYR A 53 -13.92 -12.99 8.48
CA TYR A 53 -13.09 -13.93 7.76
C TYR A 53 -12.27 -14.79 8.72
N ARG A 54 -12.44 -16.11 8.64
CA ARG A 54 -11.80 -17.07 9.56
C ARG A 54 -10.48 -17.65 9.05
N GLY A 55 -10.02 -17.24 7.87
CA GLY A 55 -8.71 -17.64 7.37
C GLY A 55 -7.59 -16.99 8.18
N SER A 56 -6.35 -17.41 7.92
CA SER A 56 -5.16 -16.84 8.55
C SER A 56 -4.26 -16.23 7.47
N PRO A 57 -4.55 -15.00 7.01
CA PRO A 57 -3.66 -14.28 6.12
C PRO A 57 -2.24 -14.19 6.71
N ILE A 58 -1.24 -14.10 5.84
CA ILE A 58 0.15 -13.89 6.29
C ILE A 58 0.22 -12.56 7.03
N ALA A 59 0.81 -12.57 8.22
CA ALA A 59 0.99 -11.37 9.01
C ALA A 59 2.27 -10.63 8.58
N HIS A 60 2.12 -9.37 8.18
CA HIS A 60 3.26 -8.50 7.90
C HIS A 60 3.51 -7.51 9.06
N ALA A 61 4.79 -7.35 9.36
CA ALA A 61 5.32 -6.50 10.43
C ALA A 61 6.54 -5.70 9.94
N LYS A 62 7.26 -5.03 10.85
CA LYS A 62 8.43 -4.20 10.53
C LYS A 62 9.42 -4.84 9.56
N PRO A 63 9.75 -6.14 9.68
CA PRO A 63 10.69 -6.77 8.77
C PRO A 63 10.23 -6.66 7.31
N PHE A 64 8.94 -6.89 7.06
CA PHE A 64 8.36 -6.78 5.73
C PHE A 64 8.32 -5.33 5.24
N PHE A 65 7.86 -4.40 6.07
CA PHE A 65 7.61 -3.02 5.64
C PHE A 65 8.87 -2.15 5.55
N ILE A 66 9.89 -2.40 6.37
CA ILE A 66 11.05 -1.51 6.53
C ILE A 66 12.37 -2.28 6.42
N ASP A 67 12.56 -3.33 7.23
CA ASP A 67 13.92 -3.86 7.45
C ASP A 67 14.51 -4.54 6.20
N ARG A 68 13.67 -5.16 5.34
CA ARG A 68 14.10 -5.70 4.03
C ARG A 68 14.83 -4.65 3.18
N TYR A 69 14.29 -3.44 3.10
CA TYR A 69 14.91 -2.38 2.31
C TYR A 69 16.27 -1.97 2.88
N ILE A 70 16.35 -1.84 4.21
CA ILE A 70 17.61 -1.51 4.89
C ILE A 70 18.68 -2.60 4.66
N ASP A 71 18.31 -3.89 4.70
CA ASP A 71 19.22 -4.99 4.36
C ASP A 71 19.71 -4.90 2.91
N LEU A 72 18.81 -4.65 1.96
CA LEU A 72 19.14 -4.50 0.54
C LEU A 72 20.11 -3.34 0.30
N LEU A 73 19.91 -2.19 0.96
CA LEU A 73 20.83 -1.06 0.88
C LEU A 73 22.23 -1.40 1.41
N ASN A 74 22.32 -2.16 2.51
CA ASN A 74 23.59 -2.65 3.04
C ASN A 74 24.29 -3.59 2.05
N ARG A 75 23.56 -4.56 1.51
CA ARG A 75 24.08 -5.52 0.52
C ARG A 75 24.58 -4.84 -0.75
N LYS A 76 23.91 -3.76 -1.17
CA LYS A 76 24.33 -2.95 -2.32
C LYS A 76 25.53 -2.05 -2.05
N GLY A 77 25.91 -1.87 -0.78
CA GLY A 77 26.99 -0.97 -0.40
C GLY A 77 26.62 0.51 -0.53
N PHE A 78 25.35 0.86 -0.30
CA PHE A 78 24.91 2.26 -0.29
C PHE A 78 25.56 3.06 0.86
N ASP A 79 25.49 4.39 0.82
CA ASP A 79 26.15 5.26 1.80
C ASP A 79 25.69 4.95 3.23
N LYS A 80 26.65 4.61 4.11
CA LYS A 80 26.37 4.19 5.50
C LYS A 80 25.68 5.25 6.34
N THR A 81 25.94 6.54 6.08
CA THR A 81 25.29 7.64 6.79
C THR A 81 23.82 7.72 6.38
N LYS A 82 23.53 7.62 5.08
CA LYS A 82 22.16 7.59 4.55
C LYS A 82 21.39 6.36 5.03
N ILE A 83 22.00 5.19 5.04
CA ILE A 83 21.41 3.97 5.60
C ILE A 83 21.04 4.17 7.07
N ARG A 84 21.93 4.74 7.89
CA ARG A 84 21.64 5.02 9.30
C ARG A 84 20.45 5.96 9.45
N MET A 85 20.40 7.05 8.68
CA MET A 85 19.29 8.01 8.71
C MET A 85 17.95 7.37 8.30
N LEU A 86 17.96 6.51 7.27
CA LEU A 86 16.78 5.76 6.86
C LEU A 86 16.36 4.74 7.93
N SER A 87 17.29 4.03 8.55
CA SER A 87 17.00 3.11 9.65
C SER A 87 16.34 3.84 10.83
N GLU A 88 16.91 4.97 11.26
CA GLU A 88 16.35 5.79 12.34
C GLU A 88 14.95 6.33 12.00
N TYR A 89 14.75 6.75 10.75
CA TYR A 89 13.44 7.22 10.30
C TYR A 89 12.43 6.06 10.25
N GLY A 90 12.80 4.91 9.69
CA GLY A 90 11.99 3.70 9.69
C GLY A 90 11.59 3.24 11.09
N ASP A 91 12.50 3.27 12.06
CA ASP A 91 12.20 2.95 13.46
C ASP A 91 11.16 3.92 14.06
N ALA A 92 11.30 5.21 13.79
CA ALA A 92 10.34 6.22 14.24
C ALA A 92 8.95 6.01 13.62
N LEU A 93 8.89 5.78 12.31
CA LEU A 93 7.64 5.47 11.59
C LEU A 93 6.97 4.22 12.17
N TRP A 94 7.74 3.14 12.37
CA TRP A 94 7.19 1.88 12.87
C TRP A 94 6.67 2.00 14.31
N LYS A 95 7.32 2.81 15.15
CA LYS A 95 6.86 3.03 16.53
C LYS A 95 5.42 3.57 16.58
N THR A 96 5.05 4.42 15.63
CA THR A 96 3.68 4.92 15.48
C THR A 96 2.79 3.85 14.86
N ALA A 97 3.19 3.28 13.72
CA ALA A 97 2.37 2.34 12.95
C ALA A 97 2.06 1.02 13.69
N ALA A 98 2.96 0.55 14.56
CA ALA A 98 2.80 -0.71 15.30
C ALA A 98 1.57 -0.74 16.22
N ASN A 99 1.03 0.42 16.61
CA ASN A 99 -0.14 0.53 17.48
C ASN A 99 -1.46 0.65 16.70
N LEU A 100 -1.41 0.67 15.36
CA LEU A 100 -2.61 0.78 14.55
C LEU A 100 -3.45 -0.50 14.61
N PRO A 101 -4.78 -0.38 14.46
CA PRO A 101 -5.65 -1.55 14.34
C PRO A 101 -5.18 -2.47 13.22
N ARG A 102 -5.09 -3.77 13.53
CA ARG A 102 -4.75 -4.80 12.56
C ARG A 102 -5.99 -5.47 11.99
N GLY A 103 -5.84 -6.03 10.80
CA GLY A 103 -6.85 -6.82 10.13
C GLY A 103 -6.52 -7.00 8.66
N PHE A 104 -7.51 -7.44 7.90
CA PHE A 104 -7.40 -7.57 6.46
C PHE A 104 -6.96 -6.24 5.81
N CYS A 105 -5.95 -6.36 4.96
CA CYS A 105 -5.38 -5.32 4.12
C CYS A 105 -5.13 -5.95 2.75
N HIS A 106 -5.63 -5.35 1.68
CA HIS A 106 -5.38 -5.79 0.31
C HIS A 106 -3.89 -5.64 -0.04
N GLY A 107 -3.24 -4.59 0.44
CA GLY A 107 -1.78 -4.41 0.32
C GLY A 107 -1.33 -3.86 -1.04
N ASP A 108 -2.17 -3.93 -2.07
CA ASP A 108 -1.96 -3.31 -3.39
C ASP A 108 -3.24 -2.62 -3.91
N TYR A 109 -3.80 -1.72 -3.08
CA TYR A 109 -5.11 -1.12 -3.30
C TYR A 109 -5.02 0.14 -4.19
N HIS A 110 -5.18 -0.03 -5.51
CA HIS A 110 -5.20 1.07 -6.47
C HIS A 110 -6.23 0.86 -7.60
N ALA A 111 -6.48 1.89 -8.41
CA ALA A 111 -7.49 1.86 -9.48
C ALA A 111 -7.25 0.76 -10.51
N GLY A 112 -5.99 0.51 -10.89
CA GLY A 112 -5.63 -0.60 -11.79
C GLY A 112 -6.04 -2.00 -11.31
N ASN A 113 -6.29 -2.18 -10.00
CA ASN A 113 -6.79 -3.43 -9.40
C ASN A 113 -8.30 -3.38 -9.15
N MET A 114 -9.01 -2.43 -9.77
CA MET A 114 -10.42 -2.18 -9.57
C MET A 114 -11.16 -1.96 -10.90
N LEU A 115 -12.34 -2.56 -11.02
CA LEU A 115 -13.27 -2.28 -12.10
C LEU A 115 -14.54 -1.64 -11.56
N ARG A 116 -14.94 -0.53 -12.15
CA ARG A 116 -16.28 0.03 -12.04
C ARG A 116 -17.17 -0.56 -13.14
N THR A 117 -18.16 -1.31 -12.71
CA THR A 117 -19.18 -1.94 -13.56
C THR A 117 -20.22 -0.92 -14.03
N ALA A 118 -20.96 -1.25 -15.10
CA ALA A 118 -22.01 -0.38 -15.64
C ALA A 118 -23.15 -0.08 -14.64
N ASP A 119 -23.41 -1.00 -13.70
CA ASP A 119 -24.38 -0.83 -12.62
C ASP A 119 -23.80 -0.11 -11.38
N GLY A 120 -22.56 0.38 -11.47
CA GLY A 120 -21.95 1.25 -10.46
C GLY A 120 -21.29 0.52 -9.29
N ARG A 121 -21.17 -0.81 -9.33
CA ARG A 121 -20.37 -1.58 -8.36
C ARG A 121 -18.88 -1.45 -8.67
N TYR A 122 -18.08 -1.42 -7.62
CA TYR A 122 -16.62 -1.53 -7.70
C TYR A 122 -16.21 -2.95 -7.36
N VAL A 123 -15.49 -3.59 -8.26
CA VAL A 123 -14.97 -4.94 -8.07
C VAL A 123 -13.46 -4.86 -7.96
N LEU A 124 -12.93 -5.30 -6.82
CA LEU A 124 -11.51 -5.40 -6.54
C LEU A 124 -11.01 -6.80 -6.94
N PHE A 125 -9.80 -6.87 -7.48
CA PHE A 125 -9.10 -8.10 -7.83
C PHE A 125 -7.61 -7.97 -7.48
N ASP A 126 -6.84 -9.03 -7.73
CA ASP A 126 -5.40 -9.11 -7.41
C ASP A 126 -5.08 -9.09 -5.90
N PHE A 127 -5.54 -10.12 -5.21
CA PHE A 127 -5.35 -10.28 -3.76
C PHE A 127 -3.99 -10.90 -3.40
N ASP A 128 -3.02 -10.94 -4.31
CA ASP A 128 -1.73 -11.61 -4.09
C ASP A 128 -0.88 -10.92 -3.01
N ALA A 129 -1.10 -9.63 -2.78
CA ALA A 129 -0.49 -8.85 -1.71
C ALA A 129 -1.31 -8.84 -0.40
N ALA A 130 -2.46 -9.51 -0.37
CA ALA A 130 -3.38 -9.41 0.76
C ALA A 130 -2.81 -10.09 2.02
N ALA A 131 -2.93 -9.40 3.14
CA ALA A 131 -2.26 -9.78 4.38
C ALA A 131 -3.07 -9.38 5.62
N ASP A 132 -2.69 -9.95 6.76
CA ASP A 132 -2.99 -9.35 8.05
C ASP A 132 -1.99 -8.22 8.29
N ALA A 133 -2.45 -6.99 8.14
CA ALA A 133 -1.66 -5.77 8.29
C ALA A 133 -2.56 -4.65 8.80
N PHE A 134 -2.47 -3.44 8.24
CA PHE A 134 -3.25 -2.28 8.67
C PHE A 134 -4.32 -1.97 7.61
N PRO A 135 -5.62 -2.04 7.90
CA PRO A 135 -6.66 -1.65 6.93
C PRO A 135 -6.53 -0.20 6.44
N VAL A 136 -5.97 0.70 7.26
CA VAL A 136 -5.68 2.08 6.85
C VAL A 136 -4.54 2.19 5.82
N PHE A 137 -3.76 1.12 5.60
CA PHE A 137 -2.77 1.08 4.52
C PHE A 137 -3.46 1.08 3.15
N ASP A 138 -4.57 0.35 2.97
CA ASP A 138 -5.37 0.41 1.74
C ASP A 138 -5.94 1.82 1.51
N VAL A 139 -6.37 2.48 2.59
CA VAL A 139 -6.85 3.88 2.53
C VAL A 139 -5.72 4.82 2.09
N MET A 140 -4.50 4.61 2.61
CA MET A 140 -3.33 5.36 2.18
C MET A 140 -3.03 5.15 0.70
N LEU A 141 -2.98 3.90 0.22
CA LEU A 141 -2.61 3.59 -1.17
C LEU A 141 -3.54 4.28 -2.19
N ILE A 142 -4.85 4.25 -1.95
CA ILE A 142 -5.82 4.85 -2.89
C ILE A 142 -5.92 6.36 -2.79
N CYS A 143 -5.59 6.94 -1.62
CA CYS A 143 -5.66 8.38 -1.40
C CYS A 143 -4.33 9.09 -1.66
N ASP A 144 -3.21 8.36 -1.72
CA ASP A 144 -1.89 8.94 -1.94
C ASP A 144 -1.83 9.66 -3.28
N SER A 145 -1.70 10.97 -3.21
CA SER A 145 -1.59 11.87 -4.36
C SER A 145 -0.17 12.43 -4.53
N THR A 146 0.82 11.78 -3.92
CA THR A 146 2.23 12.11 -4.13
C THR A 146 2.76 11.48 -5.41
N ASP A 147 3.86 12.03 -5.94
CA ASP A 147 4.59 11.41 -7.05
C ASP A 147 5.82 10.69 -6.47
N TYR A 148 5.84 9.38 -6.69
CA TYR A 148 6.86 8.46 -6.19
C TYR A 148 8.28 8.81 -6.65
N PHE A 149 8.42 9.38 -7.84
CA PHE A 149 9.71 9.75 -8.42
C PHE A 149 10.05 11.22 -8.15
N ARG A 150 9.05 12.10 -8.13
CA ARG A 150 9.26 13.55 -8.07
C ARG A 150 8.60 14.13 -6.83
N PHE A 151 9.43 14.50 -5.85
CA PHE A 151 8.91 15.16 -4.66
C PHE A 151 8.26 16.50 -5.00
N ASP A 152 6.98 16.62 -4.65
CA ASP A 152 6.20 17.85 -4.67
C ASP A 152 5.48 18.01 -3.33
N VAL A 153 5.71 19.15 -2.66
CA VAL A 153 5.08 19.46 -1.37
C VAL A 153 3.55 19.46 -1.48
N SER A 154 3.00 19.83 -2.66
CA SER A 154 1.55 19.87 -2.88
C SER A 154 0.87 18.50 -2.79
N GLY A 155 1.66 17.42 -2.87
CA GLY A 155 1.19 16.06 -2.64
C GLY A 155 0.57 15.89 -1.27
N TYR A 156 1.10 16.55 -0.23
CA TYR A 156 0.54 16.51 1.11
C TYR A 156 -0.90 17.04 1.13
N GLU A 157 -1.16 18.25 0.61
CA GLU A 157 -2.51 18.82 0.61
C GLU A 157 -3.46 18.09 -0.36
N LYS A 158 -2.95 17.53 -1.46
CA LYS A 158 -3.75 16.71 -2.37
C LYS A 158 -4.20 15.42 -1.68
N THR A 159 -3.29 14.70 -1.05
CA THR A 159 -3.61 13.49 -0.26
C THR A 159 -4.61 13.82 0.83
N GLN A 160 -4.44 14.93 1.56
CA GLN A 160 -5.39 15.34 2.58
C GLN A 160 -6.82 15.49 2.03
N ARG A 161 -6.98 16.18 0.89
CA ARG A 161 -8.29 16.33 0.24
C ARG A 161 -8.89 15.01 -0.22
N MET A 162 -8.05 14.09 -0.73
CA MET A 162 -8.50 12.76 -1.13
C MET A 162 -8.98 11.95 0.07
N VAL A 163 -8.25 11.97 1.18
CA VAL A 163 -8.64 11.31 2.44
C VAL A 163 -9.96 11.86 2.96
N GLU A 164 -10.13 13.19 3.00
CA GLU A 164 -11.38 13.83 3.46
C GLU A 164 -12.60 13.35 2.64
N ARG A 165 -12.47 13.29 1.31
CA ARG A 165 -13.54 12.84 0.42
C ARG A 165 -13.79 11.33 0.53
N PHE A 166 -12.72 10.53 0.59
CA PHE A 166 -12.80 9.08 0.80
C PHE A 166 -13.55 8.76 2.10
N CYS A 167 -13.20 9.45 3.19
CA CYS A 167 -13.80 9.24 4.50
C CYS A 167 -15.30 9.55 4.54
N THR A 168 -15.80 10.45 3.68
CA THR A 168 -17.24 10.72 3.54
C THR A 168 -18.04 9.46 3.20
N GLY A 169 -17.47 8.55 2.39
CA GLY A 169 -18.07 7.25 2.09
C GLY A 169 -17.67 6.15 3.08
N TYR A 170 -16.39 6.06 3.43
CA TYR A 170 -15.86 5.00 4.29
C TYR A 170 -16.51 4.97 5.67
N THR A 171 -16.69 6.14 6.29
CA THR A 171 -17.24 6.26 7.64
C THR A 171 -18.72 5.92 7.74
N GLN A 172 -19.44 5.81 6.61
CA GLN A 172 -20.80 5.27 6.57
C GLN A 172 -20.84 3.77 6.89
N GLN A 173 -19.70 3.09 6.80
CA GLN A 173 -19.58 1.64 6.97
C GLN A 173 -18.70 1.32 8.18
N ARG A 174 -17.53 1.94 8.28
CA ARG A 174 -16.51 1.62 9.30
C ARG A 174 -15.92 2.88 9.91
N GLN A 175 -15.80 2.92 11.23
CA GLN A 175 -15.11 4.01 11.92
C GLN A 175 -13.62 4.02 11.57
N ILE A 176 -13.06 5.22 11.49
CA ILE A 176 -11.62 5.46 11.37
C ILE A 176 -11.23 6.46 12.45
N SER A 177 -10.21 6.13 13.23
CA SER A 177 -9.75 6.98 14.32
C SER A 177 -8.85 8.11 13.82
N ASP A 178 -8.73 9.17 14.62
CA ASP A 178 -7.76 10.24 14.35
C ASP A 178 -6.34 9.68 14.26
N ALA A 179 -5.97 8.70 15.08
CA ALA A 179 -4.66 8.05 15.01
C ALA A 179 -4.41 7.34 13.67
N GLU A 180 -5.42 6.67 13.10
CA GLU A 180 -5.35 6.05 11.77
C GLU A 180 -5.24 7.09 10.66
N LEU A 181 -6.10 8.11 10.67
CA LEU A 181 -6.02 9.23 9.72
C LEU A 181 -4.66 9.92 9.78
N LEU A 182 -4.15 10.06 11.00
CA LEU A 182 -2.84 10.62 11.23
C LEU A 182 -1.78 9.69 10.60
N ALA A 183 -1.82 8.39 10.85
CA ALA A 183 -0.80 7.48 10.35
C ALA A 183 -0.68 7.39 8.82
N ILE A 184 -1.69 7.78 8.04
CA ILE A 184 -1.64 7.76 6.55
C ILE A 184 -0.33 8.35 6.00
N TYR A 185 0.18 9.44 6.58
CA TYR A 185 1.36 10.14 6.09
C TYR A 185 2.66 9.43 6.47
N ASP A 186 2.68 8.75 7.62
CA ASP A 186 3.76 7.84 7.99
C ASP A 186 3.73 6.59 7.08
N LEU A 187 2.53 6.12 6.74
CA LEU A 187 2.32 4.97 5.86
C LEU A 187 2.76 5.26 4.42
N ILE A 188 2.63 6.50 3.92
CA ILE A 188 3.22 6.90 2.63
C ILE A 188 4.74 6.67 2.67
N ALA A 189 5.41 7.14 3.73
CA ALA A 189 6.85 6.93 3.87
C ALA A 189 7.18 5.43 3.96
N ILE A 190 6.43 4.66 4.76
CA ILE A 190 6.58 3.21 4.87
C ILE A 190 6.40 2.51 3.51
N ASN A 191 5.44 2.97 2.69
CA ASN A 191 5.21 2.43 1.35
C ASN A 191 6.44 2.59 0.45
N HIS A 192 7.19 3.71 0.57
CA HIS A 192 8.47 3.84 -0.14
C HIS A 192 9.48 2.76 0.28
N TYR A 193 9.60 2.42 1.57
CA TYR A 193 10.49 1.32 1.99
C TYR A 193 10.03 -0.02 1.42
N GLN A 194 8.75 -0.35 1.59
CA GLN A 194 8.19 -1.62 1.16
C GLN A 194 8.28 -1.80 -0.36
N LEU A 195 7.91 -0.77 -1.14
CA LEU A 195 7.87 -0.84 -2.60
C LEU A 195 9.28 -0.94 -3.18
N GLN A 196 10.23 -0.18 -2.63
CA GLN A 196 11.64 -0.29 -3.02
C GLN A 196 12.20 -1.69 -2.77
N ALA A 197 11.94 -2.27 -1.60
CA ALA A 197 12.36 -3.63 -1.31
C ALA A 197 11.76 -4.63 -2.32
N THR A 198 10.46 -4.52 -2.60
CA THR A 198 9.76 -5.39 -3.56
C THR A 198 10.36 -5.27 -4.96
N ILE A 199 10.58 -4.05 -5.49
CA ILE A 199 11.18 -3.84 -6.81
C ILE A 199 12.57 -4.50 -6.90
N ILE A 200 13.41 -4.28 -5.89
CA ILE A 200 14.78 -4.82 -5.88
C ILE A 200 14.78 -6.35 -5.74
N GLU A 201 13.88 -6.92 -4.95
CA GLU A 201 13.76 -8.37 -4.79
C GLU A 201 13.25 -9.04 -6.07
N CYS A 202 12.28 -8.44 -6.75
CA CYS A 202 11.72 -8.97 -7.99
C CYS A 202 12.69 -8.84 -9.17
N LEU A 203 13.39 -7.71 -9.30
CA LEU A 203 14.22 -7.40 -10.47
C LEU A 203 15.72 -7.65 -10.23
N GLY A 204 16.11 -7.97 -9.01
CA GLY A 204 17.49 -8.19 -8.59
C GLY A 204 18.19 -6.94 -8.05
N LEU A 205 19.26 -7.16 -7.28
CA LEU A 205 19.98 -6.10 -6.54
C LEU A 205 20.48 -4.95 -7.42
N ASP A 206 20.84 -5.25 -8.67
CA ASP A 206 21.42 -4.30 -9.63
C ASP A 206 20.38 -3.62 -10.53
N SER A 207 19.09 -3.91 -10.34
CA SER A 207 17.99 -3.25 -11.06
C SER A 207 17.91 -1.74 -10.82
N VAL A 208 18.43 -1.27 -9.69
CA VAL A 208 18.46 0.14 -9.30
C VAL A 208 19.88 0.67 -9.18
N GLY A 209 20.12 1.90 -9.63
CA GLY A 209 21.42 2.58 -9.50
C GLY A 209 21.52 3.43 -8.23
N HIS A 210 22.74 3.84 -7.86
CA HIS A 210 22.98 4.72 -6.71
C HIS A 210 22.25 6.07 -6.84
N ALA A 211 22.17 6.64 -8.05
CA ALA A 211 21.45 7.89 -8.30
C ALA A 211 19.95 7.78 -7.98
N PHE A 212 19.35 6.62 -8.26
CA PHE A 212 17.95 6.37 -7.91
C PHE A 212 17.77 6.22 -6.39
N LEU A 213 18.67 5.50 -5.72
CA LEU A 213 18.64 5.39 -4.26
C LEU A 213 18.82 6.76 -3.57
N ASP A 214 19.69 7.61 -4.11
CA ASP A 214 19.86 8.98 -3.65
C ASP A 214 18.57 9.79 -3.82
N GLN A 215 17.92 9.69 -4.97
CA GLN A 215 16.63 10.33 -5.22
C GLN A 215 15.57 9.91 -4.19
N GLN A 216 15.47 8.61 -3.91
CA GLN A 216 14.52 8.06 -2.93
C GLN A 216 14.85 8.47 -1.49
N PHE A 217 16.14 8.48 -1.14
CA PHE A 217 16.60 9.04 0.13
C PHE A 217 16.18 10.51 0.29
N HIS A 218 16.42 11.34 -0.74
CA HIS A 218 16.05 12.75 -0.71
C HIS A 218 14.53 12.94 -0.65
N TRP A 219 13.76 12.12 -1.34
CA TRP A 219 12.31 12.12 -1.26
C TRP A 219 11.85 11.88 0.19
N LEU A 220 12.33 10.80 0.83
CA LEU A 220 11.95 10.43 2.20
C LEU A 220 12.35 11.49 3.23
N MET A 221 13.54 12.08 3.10
CA MET A 221 13.99 13.12 4.03
C MET A 221 13.17 14.40 3.89
N ARG A 222 12.83 14.82 2.66
CA ARG A 222 11.97 15.98 2.44
C ARG A 222 10.54 15.73 2.90
N TRP A 223 10.03 14.52 2.72
CA TRP A 223 8.72 14.12 3.24
C TRP A 223 8.67 14.21 4.76
N ARG A 224 9.70 13.67 5.43
CA ARG A 224 9.86 13.79 6.89
C ARG A 224 9.83 15.25 7.36
N GLU A 225 10.53 16.15 6.67
CA GLU A 225 10.54 17.59 7.00
C GLU A 225 9.14 18.21 6.88
N VAL A 226 8.40 17.88 5.82
CA VAL A 226 7.02 18.36 5.62
C VAL A 226 6.11 17.85 6.73
N CYS A 227 6.15 16.56 7.05
CA CYS A 227 5.36 15.98 8.14
C CYS A 227 5.61 16.70 9.48
N VAL A 228 6.88 16.94 9.83
CA VAL A 228 7.24 17.66 11.06
C VAL A 228 6.69 19.09 11.07
N GLN A 229 6.80 19.82 9.95
CA GLN A 229 6.27 21.18 9.84
C GLN A 229 4.74 21.23 9.97
N ARG A 230 4.04 20.14 9.64
CA ARG A 230 2.59 19.99 9.76
C ARG A 230 2.15 19.40 11.10
N GLY A 231 3.06 19.30 12.07
CA GLY A 231 2.76 18.83 13.42
C GLY A 231 2.64 17.32 13.52
N ARG A 232 3.38 16.57 12.71
CA ARG A 232 3.49 15.11 12.75
C ARG A 232 4.85 14.67 13.27
#